data_AF-A0A7V9APU9-F1
#
_entry.id   AF-A0A7V9APU9-F1
#
_cell.length_a   1.000
_cell.length_b   1.000
_cell.length_c   1.000
_cell.angle_alpha   90.00
_cell.angle_beta   90.00
_cell.angle_gamma   90.00
#
_symmetry.space_group_name_H-M   'P 1'
#
loop_
_entity.id
_entity.type
_entity.pdbx_description
1 polymer ?
#
loop_
_entity_poly.entity_id
_entity_poly.type
_entity_poly.pdbx_seq_one_letter_code
_entity_poly.pdbx_strand_id
1 'polypeptide(L)'
;MQFTLTIPLKEKRFKITVERIYQSEQIERYEIAGGNKKIILRNNRPQLKNKKSKKKPEWKLESGTIKDPQAFALTLLQIEKKIEEIDNPGQVYIHPKNL
;
A
#
# COMPACT_ATOMS: atom_id res chain seq x y z
N MET A 1 -8.06 -9.78 -2.55
CA MET A 1 -8.51 -8.37 -2.43
C MET A 1 -7.89 -7.59 -3.57
N GLN A 2 -8.69 -6.82 -4.32
CA GLN A 2 -8.20 -6.03 -5.45
C GLN A 2 -8.91 -4.68 -5.48
N PHE A 3 -8.16 -3.61 -5.77
CA PHE A 3 -8.71 -2.27 -5.92
C PHE A 3 -7.84 -1.44 -6.86
N THR A 4 -8.39 -0.32 -7.31
CA THR A 4 -7.67 0.63 -8.17
C THR A 4 -7.52 1.96 -7.45
N LEU A 5 -6.35 2.59 -7.58
CA LEU A 5 -6.10 3.95 -7.11
C LEU A 5 -5.74 4.88 -8.27
N THR A 6 -6.11 6.15 -8.11
CA THR A 6 -5.62 7.24 -8.96
C THR A 6 -4.65 8.07 -8.13
N ILE A 7 -3.36 8.00 -8.46
CA ILE A 7 -2.31 8.71 -7.74
C ILE A 7 -2.00 10.02 -8.46
N PRO A 8 -2.20 11.19 -7.81
CA PRO A 8 -1.73 12.46 -8.34
C PRO A 8 -0.21 12.57 -8.14
N LEU A 9 0.52 12.83 -9.21
CA LEU A 9 1.96 13.09 -9.19
C LEU A 9 2.24 14.34 -10.02
N LYS A 10 2.53 15.45 -9.32
CA LYS A 10 2.64 16.79 -9.91
C LYS A 10 1.38 17.13 -10.72
N GLU A 11 1.52 17.34 -12.02
CA GLU A 11 0.42 17.69 -12.95
C GLU A 11 -0.26 16.46 -13.57
N LYS A 12 0.27 15.25 -13.34
CA LYS A 12 -0.23 14.02 -13.96
C LYS A 12 -0.96 13.16 -12.94
N ARG A 13 -1.97 12.42 -13.42
CA ARG A 13 -2.67 11.40 -12.63
C ARG A 13 -2.36 10.03 -13.23
N PHE A 14 -1.95 9.10 -12.39
CA PHE A 14 -1.65 7.74 -12.80
C PHE A 14 -2.64 6.77 -12.16
N LYS A 15 -3.22 5.90 -12.97
CA LYS A 15 -4.08 4.83 -12.49
C LYS A 15 -3.22 3.60 -12.21
N ILE A 16 -3.35 3.05 -11.02
CA ILE A 16 -2.70 1.81 -10.63
C ILE A 16 -3.75 0.81 -10.14
N THR A 17 -3.52 -0.45 -10.43
CA THR A 17 -4.29 -1.58 -9.90
C THR A 17 -3.44 -2.28 -8.86
N VAL A 18 -4.04 -2.57 -7.71
CA VAL A 18 -3.39 -3.19 -6.57
C VAL A 18 -4.14 -4.46 -6.24
N GLU A 19 -3.44 -5.58 -6.20
CA GLU A 19 -3.99 -6.89 -5.93
C GLU A 19 -3.19 -7.58 -4.82
N ARG A 20 -3.88 -8.08 -3.79
CA ARG A 20 -3.27 -8.95 -2.78
C ARG A 20 -3.14 -10.35 -3.37
N ILE A 21 -1.92 -10.74 -3.74
CA ILE A 21 -1.61 -12.02 -4.39
C ILE A 21 -1.19 -13.12 -3.39
N TYR A 22 -0.84 -12.76 -2.16
CA TYR A 22 -0.50 -13.71 -1.10
C TYR A 22 -0.85 -13.14 0.27
N GLN A 23 -1.29 -14.01 1.18
CA GLN A 23 -1.54 -13.66 2.58
C GLN A 23 -1.21 -14.85 3.48
N SER A 24 -0.57 -14.55 4.60
CA SER A 24 -0.26 -15.47 5.69
C SER A 24 -0.33 -14.73 7.03
N GLU A 25 -0.14 -15.44 8.13
CA GLU A 25 -0.07 -14.82 9.46
C GLU A 25 1.13 -13.89 9.65
N GLN A 26 2.17 -14.03 8.82
CA GLN A 26 3.39 -13.23 8.93
C GLN A 26 3.41 -12.08 7.94
N ILE A 27 3.01 -12.34 6.69
CA ILE A 27 3.18 -11.38 5.60
C ILE A 27 1.99 -11.40 4.63
N GLU A 28 1.83 -10.28 3.94
CA GLU A 28 1.02 -10.13 2.73
C GLU A 28 1.95 -9.77 1.56
N ARG A 29 1.59 -10.20 0.35
CA ARG A 29 2.19 -9.68 -0.90
C ARG A 29 1.13 -9.03 -1.76
N TYR A 30 1.52 -7.92 -2.37
CA TYR A 30 0.70 -7.12 -3.26
C TYR A 30 1.40 -6.97 -4.60
N GLU A 31 0.69 -7.30 -5.68
CA GLU A 31 1.07 -6.87 -7.02
C GLU A 31 0.50 -5.47 -7.27
N ILE A 32 1.32 -4.56 -7.77
CA ILE A 32 0.92 -3.23 -8.18
C ILE A 32 1.22 -3.07 -9.66
N ALA A 33 0.18 -2.92 -10.46
CA ALA A 33 0.26 -2.75 -11.91
C ALA A 33 -0.11 -1.31 -12.30
N GLY A 34 0.70 -0.70 -13.17
CA GLY A 34 0.46 0.64 -13.72
C GLY A 34 1.02 0.76 -15.13
N GLY A 35 0.13 0.94 -16.11
CA GLY A 35 0.50 0.83 -17.54
C GLY A 35 1.13 -0.52 -17.83
N ASN A 36 2.28 -0.55 -18.52
CA ASN A 36 3.01 -1.77 -18.86
C ASN A 36 3.99 -2.24 -17.78
N LYS A 37 3.90 -1.72 -16.55
CA LYS A 37 4.82 -2.04 -15.46
C LYS A 37 4.08 -2.71 -14.32
N LYS A 38 4.76 -3.66 -13.68
CA LYS A 38 4.30 -4.30 -12.45
C LYS A 38 5.44 -4.40 -11.44
N ILE A 39 5.10 -4.26 -10.17
CA ILE A 39 5.99 -4.50 -9.04
C ILE A 39 5.31 -5.40 -8.01
N ILE A 40 6.10 -6.15 -7.25
CA ILE A 40 5.60 -6.96 -6.14
C ILE A 40 6.18 -6.41 -4.85
N LEU A 41 5.28 -6.10 -3.91
CA LEU A 41 5.62 -5.64 -2.58
C LEU A 41 5.20 -6.63 -1.52
N ARG A 42 6.02 -6.76 -0.48
CA ARG A 42 5.71 -7.49 0.74
C ARG A 42 5.42 -6.52 1.88
N ASN A 43 4.44 -6.86 2.72
CA ASN A 43 4.09 -6.12 3.93
C ASN A 43 4.02 -7.08 5.14
N ASN A 44 4.61 -6.69 6.29
CA ASN A 44 4.60 -7.46 7.54
C ASN A 44 3.41 -7.13 8.49
N ARG A 45 2.43 -6.36 8.03
CA ARG A 45 1.24 -5.95 8.78
C ARG A 45 0.52 -7.10 9.49
N PRO A 46 0.30 -8.29 8.89
CA PRO A 46 -0.33 -9.41 9.61
C PRO A 46 0.45 -9.81 10.87
N GLN A 47 1.77 -9.90 10.77
CA GLN A 47 2.62 -10.22 11.92
C GLN A 47 2.48 -9.18 13.03
N LEU A 48 2.44 -7.89 12.67
CA LEU A 48 2.31 -6.81 13.64
C LEU A 48 0.94 -6.82 14.32
N LYS A 49 -0.14 -7.05 13.56
CA LYS A 49 -1.50 -7.22 14.10
C LYS A 49 -1.55 -8.39 15.08
N ASN A 50 -1.02 -9.55 14.71
CA ASN A 50 -0.99 -10.76 15.55
C ASN A 50 -0.20 -10.55 16.85
N LYS A 51 0.89 -9.78 16.79
CA LYS A 51 1.69 -9.41 17.96
C LYS A 51 1.13 -8.23 18.77
N LYS A 52 -0.01 -7.66 18.38
CA LYS A 52 -0.56 -6.41 18.95
C LYS A 52 0.49 -5.29 19.02
N SER A 53 1.41 -5.26 18.06
CA SER A 53 2.51 -4.30 18.02
C SER A 53 2.01 -2.94 17.55
N LYS A 54 2.47 -1.87 18.22
CA LYS A 54 2.22 -0.48 17.80
C LYS A 54 3.21 0.00 16.70
N LYS A 55 4.08 -0.88 16.21
CA LYS A 55 5.03 -0.54 15.14
C LYS A 55 4.27 -0.32 13.83
N LYS A 56 4.80 0.57 12.99
CA LYS A 56 4.26 0.78 11.64
C LYS A 56 4.59 -0.42 10.75
N PRO A 57 3.67 -0.82 9.85
CA PRO A 57 3.98 -1.81 8.82
C PRO A 57 5.18 -1.40 7.96
N GLU A 58 5.99 -2.38 7.62
CA GLU A 58 7.14 -2.22 6.74
C GLU A 58 6.82 -2.79 5.37
N TRP A 59 7.09 -1.99 4.35
CA TRP A 59 6.96 -2.36 2.95
C TRP A 59 8.34 -2.70 2.38
N LYS A 60 8.43 -3.84 1.70
CA LYS A 60 9.65 -4.27 1.00
C LYS A 60 9.34 -4.58 -0.46
N LEU A 61 10.14 -4.03 -1.38
CA LEU A 61 10.11 -4.42 -2.79
C LEU A 61 10.72 -5.82 -2.96
N GLU A 62 9.95 -6.75 -3.51
CA GLU A 62 10.42 -8.12 -3.83
C GLU A 62 10.70 -8.28 -5.32
N SER A 63 9.97 -7.58 -6.20
CA SER A 63 10.17 -7.65 -7.65
C SER A 63 9.81 -6.35 -8.37
N GLY A 64 10.49 -6.08 -9.48
CA GLY A 64 10.32 -4.90 -10.33
C GLY A 64 11.29 -3.76 -10.01
N THR A 65 11.05 -2.57 -10.56
CA THR A 65 11.96 -1.43 -10.43
C THR A 65 11.20 -0.15 -10.09
N ILE A 66 11.70 0.54 -9.07
CA ILE A 66 11.23 1.87 -8.68
C ILE A 66 12.12 2.90 -9.37
N LYS A 67 11.53 3.70 -10.28
CA LYS A 67 12.25 4.78 -10.97
C LYS A 67 12.21 6.11 -10.22
N ASP A 68 11.13 6.35 -9.48
CA ASP A 68 10.89 7.59 -8.74
C ASP A 68 10.53 7.25 -7.28
N PRO A 69 11.48 7.40 -6.34
CA PRO A 69 11.25 7.10 -4.93
C PRO A 69 10.16 7.96 -4.28
N GLN A 70 9.99 9.22 -4.69
CA GLN A 70 8.96 10.11 -4.12
C GLN A 70 7.57 9.68 -4.57
N ALA A 71 7.40 9.40 -5.87
CA ALA A 71 6.15 8.87 -6.41
C ALA A 71 5.80 7.52 -5.77
N PHE A 72 6.80 6.69 -5.53
CA PHE A 72 6.63 5.40 -4.85
C PHE A 72 6.16 5.58 -3.41
N ALA A 73 6.77 6.48 -2.64
CA ALA A 73 6.35 6.76 -1.26
C ALA A 73 4.89 7.25 -1.18
N LEU A 74 4.48 8.16 -2.08
CA LEU A 74 3.08 8.61 -2.18
C LEU A 74 2.14 7.46 -2.53
N THR A 75 2.56 6.59 -3.45
CA THR A 75 1.79 5.40 -3.84
C THR A 75 1.57 4.48 -2.65
N LEU A 76 2.63 4.17 -1.89
CA LEU A 76 2.53 3.34 -0.67
C LEU A 76 1.56 3.92 0.34
N LEU A 77 1.62 5.24 0.58
CA LEU A 77 0.74 5.92 1.52
C LEU A 77 -0.75 5.76 1.13
N GLN A 78 -1.06 5.92 -0.15
CA GLN A 78 -2.43 5.77 -0.65
C GLN A 78 -2.90 4.31 -0.61
N ILE A 79 -2.00 3.37 -0.89
CA ILE A 79 -2.27 1.92 -0.78
C ILE A 79 -2.58 1.55 0.66
N GLU A 80 -1.74 1.97 1.61
CA GLU A 80 -1.92 1.68 3.03
C GLU A 80 -3.24 2.24 3.54
N LYS A 81 -3.55 3.50 3.25
CA LYS A 81 -4.84 4.12 3.57
C LYS A 81 -6.01 3.29 3.02
N LYS A 82 -5.94 2.90 1.75
CA LYS A 82 -7.03 2.16 1.13
C LYS A 82 -7.20 0.76 1.72
N ILE A 83 -6.09 0.10 2.04
CA ILE A 83 -6.11 -1.19 2.72
C ILE A 83 -6.74 -1.05 4.11
N GLU A 84 -6.42 -0.01 4.87
CA GLU A 84 -7.01 0.24 6.19
C GLU A 84 -8.51 0.52 6.12
N GLU A 85 -8.96 1.31 5.13
CA GLU A 85 -10.38 1.57 4.86
C GLU A 85 -11.14 0.28 4.54
N ILE A 86 -10.54 -0.63 3.75
CA ILE A 86 -11.17 -1.89 3.37
C ILE A 86 -11.22 -2.86 4.56
N ASP A 87 -10.15 -2.93 5.35
CA ASP A 87 -10.08 -3.83 6.50
C ASP A 87 -10.90 -3.34 7.71
N ASN A 88 -11.15 -2.03 7.84
CA ASN A 88 -11.89 -1.43 8.95
C ASN A 88 -13.04 -0.54 8.42
N PRO A 89 -14.09 -1.12 7.82
CA PRO A 89 -15.22 -0.36 7.32
C PRO A 89 -15.95 0.31 8.49
N GLY A 90 -15.70 1.62 8.72
CA GLY A 90 -16.35 2.42 9.77
C GLY A 90 -15.43 3.32 10.60
N GLN A 91 -14.10 3.16 10.52
CA GLN A 91 -13.16 4.11 11.13
C GLN A 91 -12.70 5.14 10.08
N VAL A 92 -13.16 6.39 10.21
CA VAL A 92 -12.61 7.51 9.43
C VAL A 92 -11.20 7.78 9.93
N TYR A 93 -10.20 7.46 9.11
CA TYR A 93 -8.81 7.75 9.44
C TYR A 93 -8.55 9.26 9.26
N ILE A 94 -8.61 10.01 10.36
CA ILE A 94 -8.21 11.43 10.41
C ILE A 94 -6.72 11.45 10.75
N HIS A 95 -5.88 11.89 9.81
CA HIS A 95 -4.46 12.09 10.09
C HIS A 95 -4.30 13.33 10.99
N PRO A 96 -3.57 13.26 12.11
CA PRO A 96 -3.27 14.45 12.91
C PRO A 96 -2.18 15.27 12.20
N LYS A 97 -2.59 16.11 11.24
CA LYS A 97 -1.80 17.27 10.80
C LYS A 97 -2.75 18.43 10.48
N ASN A 98 -3.12 19.14 11.54
CA ASN A 98 -3.45 20.56 11.59
C ASN A 98 -3.48 20.99 13.08
N LEU A 99 -2.31 20.90 13.72
CA LEU A 99 -1.95 21.60 14.95
C LEU A 99 -0.56 22.19 14.73
#